data_AF-A0A938UPD5-F1
#
_entry.id   AF-A0A938UPD5-F1
#
_cell.length_a   1.000
_cell.length_b   1.000
_cell.length_c   1.000
_cell.angle_alpha   90.00
_cell.angle_beta   90.00
_cell.angle_gamma   90.00
#
_symmetry.space_group_name_H-M   'P 1'
#
loop_
_entity.id
_entity.type
_entity.pdbx_description
1 polymer ?
#
loop_
_entity_poly.entity_id
_entity_poly.type
_entity_poly.pdbx_seq_one_letter_code
_entity_poly.pdbx_strand_id
1 'polypeptide(L)'
;MSRAALLIAGLIALWAVAISVLFGGARGPDRLDPEPYRAQIRAVETLLYRATPAALGDGDRVAAALEELAQEIAQSAAHPLARQRGLRLYEAVGLASGLGDAGYSLPDLGLVRAEWEKSRDALFAPAPWLGRADATTVPIEPASRPTRLESADLVRVRHAAHRLARLADEGEAEVRALGEPKYAPPDFDATARAQIEAWNIWARRWNARLDDALLGLPARLPADADSELRRAHRDARLAADELRAVPQGAGASPTPFRSEWEARFGRARELLGERAAGRSSAAR
;
A
#
# COMPACT_ATOMS: atom_id res chain seq x y z
N MET A 1 -17.75 44.68 -27.73
CA MET A 1 -17.80 43.51 -26.82
C MET A 1 -18.73 43.86 -25.67
N SER A 2 -19.81 43.10 -25.47
CA SER A 2 -20.84 43.45 -24.47
C SER A 2 -20.34 43.16 -23.06
N ARG A 3 -20.79 43.96 -22.08
CA ARG A 3 -20.47 43.78 -20.64
C ARG A 3 -20.77 42.37 -20.12
N ALA A 4 -21.69 41.65 -20.76
CA ALA A 4 -22.03 40.27 -20.45
C ALA A 4 -20.88 39.29 -20.78
N ALA A 5 -20.12 39.52 -21.86
CA ALA A 5 -19.01 38.65 -22.24
C ALA A 5 -17.83 38.73 -21.25
N LEU A 6 -17.59 39.92 -20.67
CA LEU A 6 -16.56 40.13 -19.64
C LEU A 6 -16.93 39.48 -18.30
N LEU A 7 -18.22 39.50 -17.94
CA LEU A 7 -18.70 38.84 -16.72
C LEU A 7 -18.61 37.32 -16.81
N ILE A 8 -18.94 36.74 -17.97
CA ILE A 8 -18.84 35.28 -18.20
C ILE A 8 -17.38 34.83 -18.20
N ALA A 9 -16.47 35.57 -18.84
CA ALA A 9 -15.04 35.26 -18.82
C ALA A 9 -14.44 35.34 -17.41
N GLY A 10 -14.84 36.34 -16.62
CA GLY A 10 -14.43 36.47 -15.21
C GLY A 10 -14.94 35.32 -14.34
N LEU A 11 -16.19 34.89 -14.55
CA LEU A 11 -16.76 33.74 -13.84
C LEU A 11 -16.08 32.43 -14.20
N ILE A 12 -15.76 32.20 -15.47
CA ILE A 12 -15.02 31.00 -15.92
C ILE A 12 -13.60 31.00 -15.34
N ALA A 13 -12.91 32.14 -15.30
CA ALA A 13 -11.59 32.24 -14.68
C ALA A 13 -11.64 31.99 -13.17
N LEU A 14 -12.65 32.51 -12.47
CA LEU A 14 -12.84 32.28 -11.04
C LEU A 14 -13.20 30.81 -10.75
N TRP A 15 -14.01 30.18 -11.61
CA TRP A 15 -14.34 28.76 -11.53
C TRP A 15 -13.13 27.87 -11.82
N ALA A 16 -12.28 28.22 -12.80
CA ALA A 16 -11.05 27.50 -13.11
C ALA A 16 -10.02 27.59 -11.98
N VAL A 17 -9.95 28.72 -11.27
CA VAL A 17 -9.12 28.88 -10.06
C VAL A 17 -9.70 28.09 -8.89
N ALA A 18 -11.03 28.12 -8.67
CA ALA A 18 -11.68 27.34 -7.61
C ALA A 18 -11.56 25.83 -7.84
N ILE A 19 -11.68 25.36 -9.09
CA ILE A 19 -11.40 23.97 -9.47
C ILE A 19 -9.92 23.65 -9.28
N SER A 20 -9.01 24.57 -9.58
CA SER A 20 -7.57 24.36 -9.32
C SER A 20 -7.23 24.33 -7.83
N VAL A 21 -8.10 24.82 -6.94
CA VAL A 21 -7.94 24.73 -5.48
C VAL A 21 -8.63 23.47 -4.92
N LEU A 22 -9.73 23.01 -5.54
CA LEU A 22 -10.48 21.81 -5.13
C LEU A 22 -9.95 20.51 -5.77
N PHE A 23 -9.37 20.60 -6.97
CA PHE A 23 -8.78 19.50 -7.75
C PHE A 23 -7.29 19.73 -8.06
N GLY A 24 -6.70 20.82 -7.58
CA GLY A 24 -5.25 20.97 -7.55
C GLY A 24 -4.68 19.92 -6.61
N GLY A 25 -4.19 18.83 -7.21
CA GLY A 25 -3.51 17.76 -6.50
C GLY A 25 -2.56 18.36 -5.48
N ALA A 26 -2.71 17.92 -4.22
CA ALA A 26 -1.99 18.41 -3.07
C ALA A 26 -0.48 18.55 -3.36
N ARG A 27 -0.05 19.74 -3.82
CA ARG A 27 1.33 20.19 -3.77
C ARG A 27 1.55 20.72 -2.35
N GLY A 28 1.39 19.84 -1.36
CA GLY A 28 1.56 20.18 0.05
C GLY A 28 3.05 20.26 0.42
N PRO A 29 3.41 21.03 1.48
CA PRO A 29 4.76 21.14 2.07
C PRO A 29 5.28 19.85 2.74
N ASP A 30 4.66 18.74 2.38
CA ASP A 30 4.66 17.52 3.16
C ASP A 30 5.43 16.41 2.45
N ARG A 31 5.96 16.61 1.24
CA ARG A 31 6.61 15.57 0.43
C ARG A 31 7.91 15.07 1.06
N LEU A 32 8.24 13.80 0.82
CA LEU A 32 9.49 13.20 1.30
C LEU A 32 10.69 13.79 0.54
N ASP A 33 11.79 14.02 1.24
CA ASP A 33 13.09 14.23 0.60
C ASP A 33 13.46 12.95 -0.16
N PRO A 34 13.71 13.00 -1.48
CA PRO A 34 14.10 11.81 -2.24
C PRO A 34 15.55 11.37 -1.99
N GLU A 35 16.42 12.22 -1.43
CA GLU A 35 17.86 11.91 -1.31
C GLU A 35 18.15 10.64 -0.49
N PRO A 36 17.51 10.38 0.67
CA PRO A 36 17.70 9.14 1.42
C PRO A 36 17.31 7.86 0.67
N TYR A 37 16.45 7.97 -0.35
CA TYR A 37 15.90 6.85 -1.12
C TYR A 37 16.48 6.78 -2.54
N ARG A 38 17.52 7.58 -2.82
CA ARG A 38 18.05 7.79 -4.17
C ARG A 38 18.49 6.50 -4.86
N ALA A 39 19.08 5.56 -4.14
CA ALA A 39 19.52 4.28 -4.69
C ALA A 39 18.33 3.43 -5.17
N GLN A 40 17.30 3.30 -4.33
CA GLN A 40 16.10 2.52 -4.62
C GLN A 40 15.27 3.16 -5.73
N ILE A 41 15.11 4.49 -5.70
CA ILE A 41 14.46 5.24 -6.79
C ILE A 41 15.18 5.00 -8.12
N ARG A 42 16.51 5.07 -8.14
CA ARG A 42 17.28 4.79 -9.36
C ARG A 42 17.13 3.35 -9.85
N ALA A 43 17.05 2.37 -8.96
CA ALA A 43 16.82 0.98 -9.33
C ALA A 43 15.47 0.80 -10.06
N VAL A 44 14.41 1.41 -9.52
CA VAL A 44 13.07 1.44 -10.16
C VAL A 44 13.13 2.13 -11.52
N GLU A 45 13.69 3.34 -11.59
CA GLU A 45 13.73 4.13 -12.84
C GLU A 45 14.59 3.43 -13.92
N THR A 46 15.69 2.79 -13.54
CA THR A 46 16.55 2.03 -14.49
C THR A 46 15.77 0.90 -15.16
N LEU A 47 14.93 0.18 -14.39
CA LEU A 47 14.12 -0.91 -14.95
C LEU A 47 12.97 -0.37 -15.82
N LEU A 48 12.32 0.71 -15.40
CA LEU A 48 11.14 1.26 -16.09
C LEU A 48 11.47 2.03 -17.37
N TYR A 49 12.63 2.68 -17.46
CA TYR A 49 13.00 3.57 -18.57
C TYR A 49 14.15 3.03 -19.42
N ARG A 50 14.55 1.77 -19.25
CA ARG A 50 15.55 1.15 -20.12
C ARG A 50 15.11 1.21 -21.59
N ALA A 51 16.09 1.39 -22.48
CA ALA A 51 15.83 1.45 -23.92
C ALA A 51 15.46 0.08 -24.54
N THR A 52 15.77 -1.01 -23.85
CA THR A 52 15.47 -2.37 -24.33
C THR A 52 14.02 -2.76 -24.03
N PRO A 53 13.32 -3.41 -24.97
CA PRO A 53 11.99 -3.95 -24.73
C PRO A 53 11.94 -4.80 -23.46
N ALA A 54 10.83 -4.76 -22.74
CA ALA A 54 10.66 -5.59 -21.55
C ALA A 54 10.69 -7.09 -21.92
N ALA A 55 11.40 -7.87 -21.11
CA ALA A 55 11.53 -9.31 -21.23
C ALA A 55 10.66 -9.99 -20.17
N LEU A 56 10.44 -11.29 -20.35
CA LEU A 56 9.76 -12.13 -19.37
C LEU A 56 10.48 -12.05 -18.01
N GLY A 57 9.73 -11.82 -16.94
CA GLY A 57 10.25 -11.64 -15.59
C GLY A 57 10.67 -10.21 -15.21
N ASP A 58 10.64 -9.25 -16.15
CA ASP A 58 10.92 -7.86 -15.78
C ASP A 58 9.81 -7.21 -14.95
N GLY A 59 8.56 -7.68 -15.11
CA GLY A 59 7.46 -7.32 -14.21
C GLY A 59 7.79 -7.66 -12.75
N ASP A 60 8.32 -8.86 -12.50
CA ASP A 60 8.73 -9.29 -11.15
C ASP A 60 9.90 -8.46 -10.62
N ARG A 61 10.88 -8.13 -11.48
CA ARG A 61 12.01 -7.27 -11.08
C ARG A 61 11.57 -5.86 -10.73
N VAL A 62 10.68 -5.27 -11.51
CA VAL A 62 10.11 -3.94 -11.25
C VAL A 62 9.26 -3.97 -9.98
N ALA A 63 8.43 -5.00 -9.80
CA ALA A 63 7.62 -5.19 -8.60
C ALA A 63 8.51 -5.28 -7.35
N ALA A 64 9.60 -6.05 -7.42
CA ALA A 64 10.55 -6.19 -6.32
C ALA A 64 11.25 -4.86 -5.97
N ALA A 65 11.71 -4.11 -6.97
CA ALA A 65 12.36 -2.82 -6.75
C ALA A 65 11.40 -1.77 -6.14
N LEU A 66 10.14 -1.75 -6.60
CA LEU A 66 9.10 -0.87 -6.05
C LEU A 66 8.74 -1.27 -4.60
N GLU A 67 8.68 -2.57 -4.31
CA GLU A 67 8.42 -3.08 -2.98
C GLU A 67 9.56 -2.73 -2.00
N GLU A 68 10.81 -2.87 -2.42
CA GLU A 68 11.97 -2.49 -1.60
C GLU A 68 11.91 -1.00 -1.24
N LEU A 69 11.58 -0.14 -2.21
CA LEU A 69 11.36 1.29 -1.96
C LEU A 69 10.19 1.53 -1.00
N ALA A 70 9.06 0.86 -1.18
CA ALA A 70 7.90 0.98 -0.30
C ALA A 70 8.23 0.61 1.15
N GLN A 71 8.99 -0.47 1.34
CA GLN A 71 9.42 -0.95 2.65
C GLN A 71 10.42 0.02 3.30
N GLU A 72 11.37 0.55 2.56
CA GLU A 72 12.34 1.54 3.05
C GLU A 72 11.64 2.83 3.51
N ILE A 73 10.68 3.32 2.72
CA ILE A 73 9.85 4.46 3.12
C ILE A 73 9.06 4.11 4.37
N ALA A 74 8.42 2.94 4.44
CA ALA A 74 7.57 2.58 5.56
C ALA A 74 8.32 2.37 6.89
N GLN A 75 9.60 2.01 6.82
CA GLN A 75 10.49 1.83 7.98
C GLN A 75 11.20 3.12 8.40
N SER A 76 11.14 4.17 7.58
CA SER A 76 11.77 5.45 7.89
C SER A 76 11.14 6.13 9.09
N ALA A 77 11.92 6.28 10.17
CA ALA A 77 11.53 7.03 11.37
C ALA A 77 11.47 8.55 11.13
N ALA A 78 11.96 9.04 9.98
CA ALA A 78 12.12 10.46 9.71
C ALA A 78 10.79 11.19 9.41
N HIS A 79 9.71 10.47 9.11
CA HIS A 79 8.45 11.10 8.75
C HIS A 79 7.23 10.34 9.33
N PRO A 80 6.34 10.99 10.10
CA PRO A 80 5.22 10.32 10.78
C PRO A 80 4.23 9.65 9.81
N LEU A 81 4.15 10.14 8.56
CA LEU A 81 3.33 9.55 7.50
C LEU A 81 4.09 8.63 6.54
N ALA A 82 5.36 8.30 6.79
CA ALA A 82 6.17 7.51 5.85
C ALA A 82 5.51 6.14 5.58
N ARG A 83 5.03 5.48 6.63
CA ARG A 83 4.29 4.21 6.52
C ARG A 83 3.08 4.28 5.58
N GLN A 84 2.18 5.25 5.81
CA GLN A 84 0.99 5.42 4.97
C GLN A 84 1.36 5.76 3.52
N ARG A 85 2.48 6.43 3.30
CA ARG A 85 2.96 6.83 1.99
C ARG A 85 3.64 5.72 1.22
N GLY A 86 4.44 4.90 1.89
CA GLY A 86 5.00 3.67 1.31
C GLY A 86 3.89 2.77 0.77
N LEU A 87 2.72 2.74 1.43
CA LEU A 87 1.58 1.95 0.98
C LEU A 87 1.08 2.31 -0.42
N ARG A 88 1.22 3.57 -0.86
CA ARG A 88 0.77 4.00 -2.19
C ARG A 88 1.55 3.34 -3.31
N LEU A 89 2.81 2.96 -3.06
CA LEU A 89 3.63 2.30 -4.07
C LEU A 89 3.16 0.87 -4.37
N TYR A 90 2.37 0.25 -3.48
CA TYR A 90 1.87 -1.11 -3.74
C TYR A 90 0.86 -1.20 -4.88
N GLU A 91 0.23 -0.09 -5.29
CA GLU A 91 -0.59 -0.05 -6.51
C GLU A 91 0.29 -0.31 -7.75
N ALA A 92 1.43 0.37 -7.87
CA ALA A 92 2.40 0.14 -8.92
C ALA A 92 3.03 -1.28 -8.84
N VAL A 93 3.27 -1.79 -7.63
CA VAL A 93 3.74 -3.19 -7.42
C VAL A 93 2.72 -4.20 -7.94
N GLY A 94 1.42 -3.98 -7.68
CA GLY A 94 0.33 -4.84 -8.15
C GLY A 94 0.26 -4.89 -9.68
N LEU A 95 0.31 -3.73 -10.32
CA LEU A 95 0.37 -3.61 -11.79
C LEU A 95 1.60 -4.34 -12.36
N ALA A 96 2.77 -4.14 -11.76
CA ALA A 96 4.02 -4.78 -12.20
C ALA A 96 3.98 -6.31 -12.06
N SER A 97 3.42 -6.81 -10.95
CA SER A 97 3.28 -8.25 -10.70
C SER A 97 2.30 -8.92 -11.67
N GLY A 98 1.22 -8.22 -12.04
CA GLY A 98 0.22 -8.73 -13.00
C GLY A 98 0.77 -8.91 -14.42
N LEU A 99 1.86 -8.23 -14.78
CA LEU A 99 2.52 -8.42 -16.08
C LEU A 99 3.22 -9.78 -16.20
N GLY A 100 3.65 -10.39 -15.09
CA GLY A 100 4.23 -11.73 -15.08
C GLY A 100 3.20 -12.84 -15.31
N ASP A 101 1.94 -12.59 -14.94
CA ASP A 101 0.82 -13.54 -15.05
C ASP A 101 0.15 -13.51 -16.45
N ALA A 102 0.52 -12.55 -17.32
CA ALA A 102 -0.16 -12.26 -18.60
C ALA A 102 0.17 -13.20 -19.79
N GLY A 103 0.83 -14.34 -19.57
CA GLY A 103 1.08 -15.35 -20.62
C GLY A 103 2.10 -14.94 -21.69
N TYR A 104 1.89 -15.37 -22.95
CA TYR A 104 2.84 -15.24 -24.08
C TYR A 104 2.97 -13.83 -24.69
N SER A 105 2.38 -12.80 -24.07
CA SER A 105 2.51 -11.42 -24.54
C SER A 105 3.77 -10.79 -23.96
N LEU A 106 4.51 -10.02 -24.76
CA LEU A 106 5.61 -9.22 -24.23
C LEU A 106 5.06 -8.22 -23.20
N PRO A 107 5.63 -8.13 -21.99
CA PRO A 107 5.10 -7.25 -20.96
C PRO A 107 5.22 -5.79 -21.40
N ASP A 108 4.13 -5.03 -21.31
CA ASP A 108 4.16 -3.57 -21.52
C ASP A 108 4.26 -2.85 -20.18
N LEU A 109 5.40 -2.20 -19.95
CA LEU A 109 5.65 -1.41 -18.73
C LEU A 109 4.98 -0.04 -18.76
N GLY A 110 4.27 0.34 -19.83
CA GLY A 110 3.67 1.67 -19.98
C GLY A 110 2.73 2.05 -18.84
N LEU A 111 1.84 1.13 -18.42
CA LEU A 111 0.93 1.37 -17.29
C LEU A 111 1.67 1.47 -15.95
N VAL A 112 2.65 0.61 -15.72
CA VAL A 112 3.46 0.63 -14.48
C VAL A 112 4.27 1.92 -14.39
N ARG A 113 4.82 2.38 -15.51
CA ARG A 113 5.57 3.64 -15.61
C ARG A 113 4.68 4.84 -15.28
N ALA A 114 3.47 4.90 -15.83
CA ALA A 114 2.53 5.98 -15.55
C ALA A 114 2.15 6.02 -14.06
N GLU A 115 1.89 4.86 -13.44
CA GLU A 115 1.55 4.81 -12.02
C GLU A 115 2.74 5.14 -11.12
N TRP A 116 3.94 4.72 -11.51
CA TRP A 116 5.19 5.12 -10.85
C TRP A 116 5.38 6.64 -10.91
N GLU A 117 5.24 7.28 -12.07
CA GLU A 117 5.39 8.74 -12.23
C GLU A 117 4.38 9.50 -11.36
N LYS A 118 3.12 9.07 -11.39
CA LYS A 118 2.05 9.61 -10.54
C LYS A 118 2.39 9.49 -9.05
N SER A 119 2.82 8.31 -8.61
CA SER A 119 3.21 8.06 -7.22
C SER A 119 4.44 8.87 -6.81
N ARG A 120 5.48 8.90 -7.65
CA ARG A 120 6.72 9.65 -7.43
C ARG A 120 6.43 11.13 -7.21
N ASP A 121 5.64 11.74 -8.09
CA ASP A 121 5.34 13.17 -8.05
C ASP A 121 4.45 13.55 -6.86
N ALA A 122 3.66 12.61 -6.34
CA ALA A 122 2.87 12.77 -5.13
C ALA A 122 3.70 12.57 -3.84
N LEU A 123 4.67 11.67 -3.87
CA LEU A 123 5.44 11.24 -2.69
C LEU A 123 6.66 12.12 -2.43
N PHE A 124 7.42 12.47 -3.46
CA PHE A 124 8.74 13.08 -3.32
C PHE A 124 8.77 14.56 -3.68
N ALA A 125 9.58 15.32 -2.95
CA ALA A 125 9.94 16.67 -3.32
C ALA A 125 10.73 16.65 -4.65
N PRO A 126 10.59 17.69 -5.49
CA PRO A 126 11.35 17.74 -6.74
C PRO A 126 12.85 17.81 -6.44
N ALA A 127 13.64 16.97 -7.11
CA ALA A 127 15.10 17.00 -7.06
C ALA A 127 15.68 17.00 -8.48
N PRO A 128 16.83 17.65 -8.73
CA PRO A 128 17.40 17.75 -10.08
C PRO A 128 17.72 16.42 -10.74
N TRP A 129 17.93 15.36 -9.97
CA TRP A 129 18.23 14.02 -10.49
C TRP A 129 16.99 13.12 -10.63
N LEU A 130 15.87 13.48 -9.99
CA LEU A 130 14.67 12.64 -9.93
C LEU A 130 13.92 12.67 -11.27
N GLY A 131 13.57 11.51 -11.82
CA GLY A 131 12.93 11.41 -13.13
C GLY A 131 13.88 11.63 -14.31
N ARG A 132 15.18 11.78 -14.05
CA ARG A 132 16.23 11.72 -15.07
C ARG A 132 16.79 10.30 -15.05
N ALA A 133 16.10 9.40 -15.73
CA ALA A 133 16.69 8.11 -16.04
C ALA A 133 17.81 8.34 -17.05
N ASP A 134 19.05 8.49 -16.57
CA ASP A 134 20.21 8.42 -17.42
C ASP A 134 20.21 7.01 -18.02
N ALA A 135 20.01 6.90 -19.34
CA ALA A 135 20.09 5.67 -20.11
C ALA A 135 21.53 5.11 -20.18
N THR A 136 22.31 5.30 -19.13
CA THR A 136 23.63 4.70 -18.99
C THR A 136 23.38 3.28 -18.50
N THR A 137 23.57 2.33 -19.41
CA THR A 137 23.53 0.89 -19.20
C THR A 137 24.35 0.50 -17.97
N VAL A 138 23.72 0.45 -16.79
CA VAL A 138 24.23 -0.36 -15.68
C VAL A 138 24.08 -1.81 -16.13
N PRO A 139 25.17 -2.59 -16.19
CA PRO A 139 25.05 -4.02 -16.45
C PRO A 139 24.08 -4.60 -15.43
N ILE A 140 22.94 -5.10 -15.89
CA ILE A 140 22.05 -5.90 -15.08
C ILE A 140 22.85 -7.17 -14.81
N GLU A 141 23.47 -7.24 -13.63
CA GLU A 141 24.07 -8.48 -13.15
C GLU A 141 22.97 -9.55 -13.24
N PRO A 142 23.19 -10.64 -14.00
CA PRO A 142 22.17 -11.66 -14.16
C PRO A 142 21.79 -12.12 -12.77
N ALA A 143 20.51 -11.92 -12.41
CA ALA A 143 19.98 -12.30 -11.11
C ALA A 143 20.51 -13.70 -10.78
N SER A 144 21.35 -13.75 -9.73
CA SER A 144 21.87 -15.00 -9.21
C SER A 144 20.72 -15.97 -9.10
N ARG A 145 20.92 -17.19 -9.61
CA ARG A 145 19.93 -18.27 -9.56
C ARG A 145 19.34 -18.27 -8.14
N PRO A 146 18.01 -18.14 -7.98
CA PRO A 146 17.39 -17.89 -6.67
C PRO A 146 17.96 -18.89 -5.68
N THR A 147 18.55 -18.38 -4.59
CA THR A 147 19.04 -19.24 -3.52
C THR A 147 17.86 -20.08 -3.11
N ARG A 148 18.00 -21.40 -3.29
CA ARG A 148 16.97 -22.39 -2.99
C ARG A 148 16.46 -22.07 -1.59
N LEU A 149 15.20 -21.62 -1.50
CA LEU A 149 14.52 -21.23 -0.26
C LEU A 149 15.04 -22.04 0.92
N GLU A 150 15.48 -21.38 1.99
CA GLU A 150 15.37 -22.06 3.27
C GLU A 150 13.87 -22.19 3.54
N SER A 151 13.35 -23.42 3.50
CA SER A 151 11.94 -23.76 3.74
C SER A 151 11.34 -23.08 4.98
N ALA A 152 12.19 -22.65 5.92
CA ALA A 152 11.84 -21.88 7.09
C ALA A 152 11.18 -20.52 6.78
N ASP A 153 11.62 -19.75 5.79
CA ASP A 153 11.04 -18.43 5.49
C ASP A 153 9.63 -18.53 4.92
N LEU A 154 9.41 -19.45 3.99
CA LEU A 154 8.09 -19.71 3.45
C LEU A 154 7.13 -20.20 4.53
N VAL A 155 7.60 -21.06 5.43
CA VAL A 155 6.82 -21.51 6.59
C VAL A 155 6.47 -20.33 7.51
N ARG A 156 7.43 -19.44 7.80
CA ARG A 156 7.20 -18.22 8.61
C ARG A 156 6.15 -17.31 7.98
N VAL A 157 6.27 -17.01 6.68
CA VAL A 157 5.33 -16.16 5.95
C VAL A 157 3.93 -16.77 5.92
N ARG A 158 3.81 -18.06 5.59
CA ARG A 158 2.51 -18.75 5.59
C ARG A 158 1.89 -18.79 6.98
N HIS A 159 2.68 -19.05 8.01
CA HIS A 159 2.19 -19.05 9.40
C HIS A 159 1.68 -17.67 9.82
N ALA A 160 2.39 -16.60 9.48
CA ALA A 160 1.94 -15.23 9.72
C ALA A 160 0.62 -14.93 8.98
N ALA A 161 0.54 -15.28 7.69
CA ALA A 161 -0.68 -15.10 6.89
C ALA A 161 -1.90 -15.83 7.50
N HIS A 162 -1.73 -17.10 7.93
CA HIS A 162 -2.79 -17.85 8.60
C HIS A 162 -3.24 -17.20 9.92
N ARG A 163 -2.29 -16.69 10.73
CA ARG A 163 -2.63 -15.99 11.97
C ARG A 163 -3.40 -14.70 11.69
N LEU A 164 -2.97 -13.91 10.70
CA LEU A 164 -3.67 -12.69 10.28
C LEU A 164 -5.09 -12.98 9.77
N ALA A 165 -5.28 -14.06 9.01
CA ALA A 165 -6.60 -14.44 8.51
C ALA A 165 -7.56 -14.78 9.65
N ARG A 166 -7.08 -15.55 10.64
CA ARG A 166 -7.86 -15.85 11.85
C ARG A 166 -8.18 -14.59 12.65
N LEU A 167 -7.19 -13.70 12.82
CA LEU A 167 -7.41 -12.43 13.50
C LEU A 167 -8.44 -11.57 12.76
N ALA A 168 -8.46 -11.55 11.42
CA ALA A 168 -9.46 -10.81 10.67
C ALA A 168 -10.89 -11.28 10.99
N ASP A 169 -11.11 -12.60 11.08
CA ASP A 169 -12.41 -13.18 11.44
C ASP A 169 -12.81 -12.89 12.90
N GLU A 170 -11.87 -13.08 13.84
CA GLU A 170 -12.09 -12.78 15.26
C GLU A 170 -12.35 -11.29 15.49
N GLY A 171 -11.55 -10.43 14.85
CA GLY A 171 -11.64 -8.98 14.91
C GLY A 171 -13.00 -8.51 14.43
N GLU A 172 -13.44 -8.93 13.24
CA GLU A 172 -14.76 -8.54 12.71
C GLU A 172 -15.91 -8.93 13.64
N ALA A 173 -15.86 -10.13 14.24
CA ALA A 173 -16.86 -10.57 15.20
C ALA A 173 -16.85 -9.70 16.46
N GLU A 174 -15.68 -9.35 16.99
CA GLU A 174 -15.53 -8.50 18.17
C GLU A 174 -16.08 -7.09 17.93
N VAL A 175 -15.74 -6.44 16.81
CA VAL A 175 -16.26 -5.09 16.52
C VAL A 175 -17.75 -5.08 16.16
N ARG A 176 -18.27 -6.18 15.61
CA ARG A 176 -19.73 -6.36 15.45
C ARG A 176 -20.44 -6.44 16.81
N ALA A 177 -19.82 -7.06 17.81
CA ALA A 177 -20.36 -7.10 19.17
C ALA A 177 -20.24 -5.75 19.89
N LEU A 178 -19.15 -4.99 19.66
CA LEU A 178 -18.98 -3.63 20.20
C LEU A 178 -19.98 -2.63 19.59
N GLY A 179 -20.40 -2.89 18.36
CA GLY A 179 -21.30 -2.02 17.61
C GLY A 179 -20.62 -0.72 17.16
N GLU A 180 -21.31 -0.01 16.26
CA GLU A 180 -20.83 1.29 15.80
C GLU A 180 -20.92 2.32 16.93
N PRO A 181 -19.85 3.05 17.22
CA PRO A 181 -19.86 4.09 18.23
C PRO A 181 -20.75 5.25 17.75
N LYS A 182 -21.72 5.62 18.59
CA LYS A 182 -22.58 6.75 18.28
C LYS A 182 -21.77 8.05 18.36
N TYR A 183 -21.82 8.87 17.32
CA TYR A 183 -21.26 10.23 17.34
C TYR A 183 -21.85 10.98 18.54
N ALA A 184 -20.99 11.56 19.38
CA ALA A 184 -21.40 12.26 20.59
C ALA A 184 -21.35 13.80 20.37
N PRO A 185 -22.51 14.48 20.33
CA PRO A 185 -22.58 15.94 20.50
C PRO A 185 -22.08 16.37 21.90
N PRO A 186 -22.01 17.69 22.18
CA PRO A 186 -21.39 18.26 23.39
C PRO A 186 -21.90 17.70 24.73
N ASP A 187 -23.14 17.20 24.77
CA ASP A 187 -23.77 16.62 25.96
C ASP A 187 -23.55 15.11 26.01
N PHE A 188 -22.29 14.70 26.16
CA PHE A 188 -21.87 13.29 26.24
C PHE A 188 -22.69 12.50 27.28
N ASP A 189 -23.58 11.63 26.80
CA ASP A 189 -24.23 10.63 27.65
C ASP A 189 -23.18 9.61 28.16
N ALA A 190 -23.46 9.00 29.32
CA ALA A 190 -22.54 8.04 29.95
C ALA A 190 -22.34 6.76 29.10
N THR A 191 -23.31 6.40 28.26
CA THR A 191 -23.29 5.24 27.38
C THR A 191 -22.33 5.44 26.20
N ALA A 192 -22.31 6.62 25.59
CA ALA A 192 -21.37 6.97 24.52
C ALA A 192 -19.92 6.97 25.03
N ARG A 193 -19.68 7.49 26.26
CA ARG A 193 -18.35 7.42 26.90
C ARG A 193 -17.90 5.98 27.11
N ALA A 194 -18.78 5.14 27.66
CA ALA A 194 -18.48 3.73 27.88
C ALA A 194 -18.19 2.98 26.56
N GLN A 195 -18.90 3.31 25.49
CA GLN A 195 -18.69 2.69 24.18
C GLN A 195 -17.34 3.12 23.56
N ILE A 196 -16.99 4.41 23.62
CA ILE A 196 -15.68 4.91 23.15
C ILE A 196 -14.54 4.29 23.97
N GLU A 197 -14.71 4.16 25.29
CA GLU A 197 -13.74 3.48 26.14
C GLU A 197 -13.57 2.00 25.76
N ALA A 198 -14.67 1.29 25.51
CA ALA A 198 -14.63 -0.10 25.05
C ALA A 198 -13.89 -0.24 23.71
N TRP A 199 -14.14 0.67 22.77
CA TRP A 199 -13.40 0.74 21.50
C TRP A 199 -11.90 1.00 21.70
N ASN A 200 -11.53 1.92 22.59
CA ASN A 200 -10.12 2.22 22.89
C ASN A 200 -9.40 1.02 23.54
N ILE A 201 -10.07 0.32 24.46
CA ILE A 201 -9.55 -0.90 25.07
C ILE A 201 -9.36 -1.98 24.00
N TRP A 202 -10.37 -2.16 23.14
CA TRP A 202 -10.32 -3.11 22.04
C TRP A 202 -9.17 -2.80 21.08
N ALA A 203 -9.04 -1.55 20.62
CA ALA A 203 -8.01 -1.13 19.68
C ALA A 203 -6.59 -1.38 20.19
N ARG A 204 -6.33 -1.14 21.50
CA ARG A 204 -5.03 -1.45 22.11
C ARG A 204 -4.73 -2.95 22.10
N ARG A 205 -5.70 -3.77 22.51
CA ARG A 205 -5.56 -5.23 22.51
C ARG A 205 -5.41 -5.79 21.09
N TRP A 206 -6.15 -5.22 20.15
CA TRP A 206 -6.12 -5.57 18.74
C TRP A 206 -4.74 -5.34 18.12
N ASN A 207 -4.15 -4.16 18.32
CA ASN A 207 -2.82 -3.86 17.82
C ASN A 207 -1.76 -4.81 18.39
N ALA A 208 -1.82 -5.13 19.69
CA ALA A 208 -0.91 -6.09 20.31
C ALA A 208 -1.02 -7.50 19.68
N ARG A 209 -2.23 -7.97 19.36
CA ARG A 209 -2.44 -9.26 18.67
C ARG A 209 -1.92 -9.25 17.24
N LEU A 210 -2.06 -8.13 16.53
CA LEU A 210 -1.50 -7.99 15.19
C LEU A 210 0.03 -8.00 15.21
N ASP A 211 0.65 -7.35 16.19
CA ASP A 211 2.10 -7.37 16.36
C ASP A 211 2.61 -8.80 16.68
N ASP A 212 1.89 -9.55 17.51
CA ASP A 212 2.19 -10.96 17.78
C ASP A 212 2.02 -11.86 16.54
N ALA A 213 0.97 -11.65 15.74
CA ALA A 213 0.76 -12.42 14.51
C ALA A 213 1.88 -12.20 13.48
N LEU A 214 2.46 -11.00 13.47
CA LEU A 214 3.60 -10.63 12.64
C LEU A 214 4.94 -11.01 13.24
N LEU A 215 4.98 -11.48 14.49
CA LEU A 215 6.19 -11.93 15.14
C LEU A 215 6.76 -13.13 14.38
N GLY A 216 7.94 -12.95 13.80
CA GLY A 216 8.61 -13.91 12.93
C GLY A 216 8.38 -13.72 11.44
N LEU A 217 7.54 -12.77 11.00
CA LEU A 217 7.54 -12.34 9.60
C LEU A 217 8.84 -11.57 9.33
N PRO A 218 9.66 -11.97 8.34
CA PRO A 218 10.89 -11.24 8.02
C PRO A 218 10.59 -9.77 7.72
N ALA A 219 11.37 -8.84 8.27
CA ALA A 219 11.15 -7.41 8.00
C ALA A 219 11.43 -7.06 6.53
N ARG A 220 12.35 -7.80 5.91
CA ARG A 220 12.73 -7.75 4.49
C ARG A 220 13.03 -9.18 4.03
N LEU A 221 12.73 -9.47 2.77
CA LEU A 221 13.14 -10.70 2.12
C LEU A 221 14.48 -10.50 1.41
N PRO A 222 15.25 -11.58 1.17
CA PRO A 222 16.38 -11.54 0.26
C PRO A 222 15.98 -11.02 -1.13
N ALA A 223 16.86 -10.26 -1.79
CA ALA A 223 16.59 -9.70 -3.12
C ALA A 223 16.32 -10.78 -4.19
N ASP A 224 16.88 -11.98 -3.99
CA ASP A 224 16.75 -13.15 -4.84
C ASP A 224 15.60 -14.09 -4.41
N ALA A 225 14.75 -13.66 -3.47
CA ALA A 225 13.59 -14.43 -3.04
C ALA A 225 12.65 -14.77 -4.22
N ASP A 226 12.08 -15.96 -4.18
CA ASP A 226 11.13 -16.42 -5.20
C ASP A 226 9.89 -15.51 -5.28
N SER A 227 9.31 -15.42 -6.48
CA SER A 227 8.10 -14.62 -6.76
C SER A 227 6.90 -14.99 -5.86
N GLU A 228 6.70 -16.27 -5.54
CA GLU A 228 5.61 -16.73 -4.67
C GLU A 228 5.83 -16.26 -3.23
N LEU A 229 7.07 -16.38 -2.73
CA LEU A 229 7.40 -15.94 -1.37
C LEU A 229 7.26 -14.43 -1.23
N ARG A 230 7.72 -13.65 -2.22
CA ARG A 230 7.58 -12.19 -2.24
C ARG A 230 6.11 -11.79 -2.27
N ARG A 231 5.31 -12.41 -3.14
CA ARG A 231 3.85 -12.19 -3.20
C ARG A 231 3.20 -12.47 -1.84
N ALA A 232 3.45 -13.64 -1.25
CA ALA A 232 2.85 -14.03 0.04
C ALA A 232 3.29 -13.10 1.19
N HIS A 233 4.55 -12.67 1.22
CA HIS A 233 5.07 -11.75 2.22
C HIS A 233 4.43 -10.36 2.09
N ARG A 234 4.36 -9.84 0.88
CA ARG A 234 3.69 -8.58 0.55
C ARG A 234 2.23 -8.61 0.98
N ASP A 235 1.50 -9.64 0.58
CA ASP A 235 0.07 -9.74 0.82
C ASP A 235 -0.22 -9.85 2.33
N ALA A 236 0.63 -10.55 3.09
CA ALA A 236 0.56 -10.57 4.55
C ALA A 236 0.80 -9.19 5.19
N ARG A 237 1.76 -8.41 4.67
CA ARG A 237 2.04 -7.05 5.18
C ARG A 237 0.89 -6.10 4.88
N LEU A 238 0.38 -6.10 3.64
CA LEU A 238 -0.77 -5.29 3.23
C LEU A 238 -2.00 -5.63 4.05
N ALA A 239 -2.28 -6.92 4.27
CA ALA A 239 -3.40 -7.35 5.09
C ALA A 239 -3.26 -6.84 6.54
N ALA A 240 -2.07 -6.94 7.12
CA ALA A 240 -1.84 -6.40 8.46
C ALA A 240 -2.02 -4.88 8.53
N ASP A 241 -1.67 -4.15 7.47
CA ASP A 241 -1.88 -2.70 7.42
C ASP A 241 -3.38 -2.33 7.29
N GLU A 242 -4.15 -3.09 6.50
CA GLU A 242 -5.62 -2.96 6.46
C GLU A 242 -6.24 -3.22 7.84
N LEU A 243 -5.80 -4.27 8.52
CA LEU A 243 -6.28 -4.63 9.87
C LEU A 243 -5.89 -3.59 10.93
N ARG A 244 -4.69 -3.00 10.85
CA ARG A 244 -4.25 -1.90 11.73
C ARG A 244 -5.04 -0.62 11.53
N ALA A 245 -5.56 -0.40 10.33
CA ALA A 245 -6.36 0.79 10.02
C ALA A 245 -7.81 0.69 10.51
N VAL A 246 -8.28 -0.49 10.93
CA VAL A 246 -9.65 -0.70 11.43
C VAL A 246 -10.03 0.30 12.54
N PRO A 247 -9.25 0.49 13.61
CA PRO A 247 -9.61 1.44 14.65
C PRO A 247 -9.60 2.93 14.21
N GLN A 248 -9.08 3.26 13.04
CA GLN A 248 -8.74 4.64 12.62
C GLN A 248 -9.67 5.23 11.54
N GLY A 249 -10.88 4.68 11.37
CA GLY A 249 -11.70 4.98 10.19
C GLY A 249 -12.01 6.48 9.96
N ALA A 250 -11.76 6.91 8.71
CA ALA A 250 -12.06 8.19 8.06
C ALA A 250 -12.14 9.47 8.92
N GLY A 251 -10.97 10.03 9.27
CA GLY A 251 -10.75 11.47 9.46
C GLY A 251 -11.30 12.08 10.75
N ALA A 252 -10.41 12.69 11.56
CA ALA A 252 -10.66 13.49 12.79
C ALA A 252 -11.60 12.91 13.88
N SER A 253 -12.31 11.82 13.59
CA SER A 253 -13.16 11.07 14.50
C SER A 253 -12.36 9.89 15.04
N PRO A 254 -12.34 9.66 16.36
CA PRO A 254 -11.56 8.59 16.97
C PRO A 254 -12.11 7.18 16.68
N THR A 255 -13.14 7.02 15.84
CA THR A 255 -13.81 5.73 15.64
C THR A 255 -14.35 5.51 14.22
N PRO A 256 -14.20 4.29 13.66
CA PRO A 256 -14.54 3.95 12.29
C PRO A 256 -16.04 3.75 12.08
N PHE A 257 -16.55 4.13 10.90
CA PHE A 257 -17.91 3.79 10.49
C PHE A 257 -18.04 2.31 10.17
N ARG A 258 -19.19 1.73 10.53
CA ARG A 258 -19.86 0.59 9.86
C ARG A 258 -19.07 -0.09 8.73
N SER A 259 -19.34 0.49 7.57
CA SER A 259 -18.88 0.06 6.25
C SER A 259 -17.37 0.09 6.09
N GLU A 260 -16.66 0.96 6.82
CA GLU A 260 -15.23 1.13 6.66
C GLU A 260 -14.44 -0.03 7.26
N TRP A 261 -14.75 -0.43 8.50
CA TRP A 261 -14.07 -1.58 9.10
C TRP A 261 -14.48 -2.89 8.42
N GLU A 262 -15.75 -3.06 8.03
CA GLU A 262 -16.19 -4.20 7.21
C GLU A 262 -15.38 -4.29 5.90
N ALA A 263 -15.18 -3.17 5.20
CA ALA A 263 -14.37 -3.14 3.98
C ALA A 263 -12.89 -3.43 4.24
N ARG A 264 -12.33 -2.97 5.36
CA ARG A 264 -10.93 -3.23 5.77
C ARG A 264 -10.71 -4.72 6.07
N PHE A 265 -11.61 -5.35 6.83
CA PHE A 265 -11.58 -6.79 7.05
C PHE A 265 -11.75 -7.58 5.75
N GLY A 266 -12.66 -7.15 4.87
CA GLY A 266 -12.84 -7.72 3.53
C GLY A 266 -11.54 -7.72 2.72
N ARG A 267 -10.91 -6.55 2.54
CA ARG A 267 -9.64 -6.43 1.82
C ARG A 267 -8.52 -7.26 2.43
N ALA A 268 -8.42 -7.29 3.77
CA ALA A 268 -7.43 -8.11 4.44
C ALA A 268 -7.61 -9.61 4.11
N ARG A 269 -8.84 -10.11 4.06
CA ARG A 269 -9.11 -11.50 3.64
C ARG A 269 -8.80 -11.75 2.18
N GLU A 270 -9.15 -10.82 1.30
CA GLU A 270 -8.85 -10.93 -0.14
C GLU A 270 -7.34 -11.06 -0.37
N LEU A 271 -6.55 -10.21 0.30
CA LEU A 271 -5.09 -10.26 0.25
C LEU A 271 -4.54 -11.59 0.78
N LEU A 272 -5.08 -12.08 1.90
CA LEU A 272 -4.62 -13.34 2.51
C LEU A 272 -5.10 -14.59 1.75
N GLY A 273 -6.15 -14.45 0.95
CA GLY A 273 -6.70 -15.48 0.07
C GLY A 273 -7.31 -16.69 0.80
N GLU A 274 -8.48 -17.14 0.31
CA GLU A 274 -9.24 -18.30 0.81
C GLU A 274 -8.52 -19.67 0.73
N ARG A 275 -7.26 -19.75 0.28
CA ARG A 275 -6.45 -20.99 0.35
C ARG A 275 -5.88 -21.26 1.74
N ALA A 276 -5.90 -20.26 2.63
CA ALA A 276 -5.57 -20.43 4.04
C ALA A 276 -6.64 -21.23 4.82
N ALA A 277 -7.87 -21.32 4.28
CA ALA A 277 -8.96 -22.11 4.82
C ALA A 277 -9.23 -23.28 3.87
N GLY A 278 -8.68 -24.45 4.17
CA GLY A 278 -9.01 -25.69 3.48
C GLY A 278 -10.50 -26.04 3.58
N ARG A 279 -11.34 -25.42 2.75
CA ARG A 279 -12.59 -26.00 2.32
C ARG A 279 -12.31 -26.76 1.03
N SER A 280 -12.13 -28.06 1.22
CA SER A 280 -12.24 -29.08 0.20
C SER A 280 -13.45 -28.80 -0.71
N SER A 281 -13.18 -28.35 -1.93
CA SER A 281 -14.07 -28.56 -3.07
C SER A 281 -13.41 -29.56 -4.01
N ALA A 282 -13.09 -30.72 -3.44
CA ALA A 282 -12.93 -31.98 -4.16
C ALA A 282 -14.04 -32.92 -3.67
N ALA A 283 -15.29 -32.54 -3.96
CA ALA A 283 -16.46 -33.39 -3.88
C ALA A 283 -17.61 -32.77 -4.67
N ARG A 284 -17.50 -32.79 -6.01
CA ARG A 284 -18.54 -33.24 -6.94
C ARG A 284 -18.07 -33.12 -8.38
#